data_AF-A0A2V6ZC64-F1
#
_entry.id   AF-A0A2V6ZC64-F1
#
_cell.length_a   1.000
_cell.length_b   1.000
_cell.length_c   1.000
_cell.angle_alpha   90.00
_cell.angle_beta   90.00
_cell.angle_gamma   90.00
#
_symmetry.space_group_name_H-M   'P 1'
#
loop_
_entity.id
_entity.type
_entity.pdbx_description
1 polymer ?
#
loop_
_entity_poly.entity_id
_entity_poly.type
_entity_poly.pdbx_seq_one_letter_code
_entity_poly.pdbx_strand_id
1 'polypeptide(L)'
;MAYKDLRDYLAALEIRGKLHHVKKEVDPDWEVAAVIRRIFQRIPPARRPAVMFEHIKGHRMPLVAGILGASPEVYALALETTVDQIADKWAHAQTHPIPPVRVGTGPVKDVILTGDRIDATALPLCRWTRDQDPAPYVTGPCVISNDPETGERNMGTYRLMLKGPRRFGLFLSTTWRDMYAHIMKNEQQGKPTPCAVVIGCDPPVPLTSVARIRGDELGVAGALRGAPLEVVRCETNDLEVPAHAEIVIEGYVPAGVREHEGPFGEYTGYMGSSGPSFVIEVTAITHRTNPIYQAFFSQMPPSESSCIRGTGRDVALLKHLKRDLRLPVRDVHLLEAGGGAAFLAISLRREHPALPQRAMWAAWAFDPSFSKWVVVVDEDIDVRDYFQVLWAMSWHVQPERDLYVNRGTAGVALDPSVAEEDVNQLERKTVLSSKVGVDATRKHTFPARSVPPQEDLDRVDAQWADYGLE
;
A
#
# COMPACT_ATOMS: atom_id res chain seq x y z
N MET A 1 7.61 -18.87 14.82
CA MET A 1 6.40 -18.49 15.58
C MET A 1 6.00 -17.13 15.06
N ALA A 2 4.70 -16.90 14.87
CA ALA A 2 4.19 -15.63 14.37
C ALA A 2 4.73 -14.46 15.20
N TYR A 3 5.01 -13.30 14.58
CA TYR A 3 5.31 -12.10 15.36
C TYR A 3 4.14 -11.83 16.31
N LYS A 4 4.43 -11.49 17.57
CA LYS A 4 3.36 -11.17 18.51
C LYS A 4 2.73 -9.82 18.19
N ASP A 5 3.57 -8.85 17.83
CA ASP A 5 3.20 -7.45 17.62
C ASP A 5 4.22 -6.72 16.71
N LEU A 6 4.08 -5.40 16.58
CA LEU A 6 5.00 -4.56 15.83
C LEU A 6 6.45 -4.64 16.34
N ARG A 7 6.66 -4.76 17.66
CA ARG A 7 7.99 -4.68 18.26
C ARG A 7 8.82 -5.92 17.95
N ASP A 8 8.20 -7.09 17.99
CA ASP A 8 8.83 -8.35 17.53
C ASP A 8 9.24 -8.25 16.05
N TYR A 9 8.40 -7.65 15.22
CA TYR A 9 8.71 -7.45 13.81
C TYR A 9 9.88 -6.47 13.58
N LEU A 10 9.93 -5.36 14.32
CA LEU A 10 11.06 -4.42 14.25
C LEU A 10 12.38 -5.09 14.65
N ALA A 11 12.36 -5.94 15.70
CA ALA A 11 13.52 -6.72 16.10
C ALA A 11 13.96 -7.70 14.99
N ALA A 12 13.00 -8.34 14.30
CA ALA A 12 13.31 -9.20 13.16
C ALA A 12 13.94 -8.45 11.98
N LEU A 13 13.46 -7.23 11.68
CA LEU A 13 14.09 -6.37 10.69
C LEU A 13 15.51 -5.98 11.09
N GLU A 14 15.74 -5.65 12.36
CA GLU A 14 17.07 -5.30 12.88
C GLU A 14 18.07 -6.46 12.74
N ILE A 15 17.68 -7.67 13.15
CA ILE A 15 18.49 -8.90 13.01
C ILE A 15 18.87 -9.16 11.55
N ARG A 16 17.99 -8.83 10.60
CA ARG A 16 18.22 -8.99 9.15
C ARG A 16 18.98 -7.83 8.51
N GLY A 17 19.38 -6.81 9.28
CA GLY A 17 20.02 -5.60 8.74
C GLY A 17 19.09 -4.76 7.87
N LYS A 18 17.76 -4.90 8.07
CA LYS A 18 16.70 -4.21 7.31
C LYS A 18 16.03 -3.08 8.09
N LEU A 19 16.47 -2.80 9.31
CA LEU A 19 16.07 -1.62 10.08
C LEU A 19 17.29 -0.74 10.36
N HIS A 20 17.18 0.56 10.09
CA HIS A 20 18.20 1.54 10.40
C HIS A 20 17.70 2.54 11.44
N HIS A 21 18.52 2.75 12.48
CA HIS A 21 18.22 3.67 13.58
C HIS A 21 18.86 5.04 13.34
N VAL A 22 18.03 6.06 13.18
CA VAL A 22 18.44 7.46 13.08
C VAL A 22 18.43 8.07 14.49
N LYS A 23 19.62 8.19 15.08
CA LYS A 23 19.85 8.79 16.40
C LYS A 23 19.88 10.32 16.39
N LYS A 24 19.98 10.93 15.21
CA LYS A 24 19.93 12.38 15.08
C LYS A 24 18.49 12.84 15.35
N GLU A 25 18.32 13.90 16.15
CA GLU A 25 17.03 14.58 16.23
C GLU A 25 16.62 15.10 14.84
N VAL A 26 15.39 14.78 14.42
CA VAL A 26 14.84 15.21 13.13
C VAL A 26 13.55 16.00 13.31
N ASP A 27 13.35 16.95 12.41
CA ASP A 27 12.15 17.79 12.38
C ASP A 27 11.00 17.09 11.61
N PRO A 28 9.82 16.85 12.23
CA PRO A 28 8.70 16.17 11.58
C PRO A 28 8.02 17.02 10.49
N ASP A 29 8.27 18.33 10.42
CA ASP A 29 7.67 19.21 9.42
C ASP A 29 8.34 19.11 8.04
N TRP A 30 9.57 18.59 7.96
CA TRP A 30 10.28 18.52 6.68
C TRP A 30 11.38 17.47 6.60
N GLU A 31 12.09 17.20 7.70
CA GLU A 31 13.33 16.41 7.67
C GLU A 31 13.05 14.91 7.57
N VAL A 32 12.05 14.41 8.30
CA VAL A 32 11.62 13.00 8.24
C VAL A 32 11.31 12.60 6.79
N ALA A 33 10.44 13.36 6.12
CA ALA A 33 10.06 13.12 4.74
C ALA A 33 11.26 13.21 3.77
N ALA A 34 12.13 14.21 3.94
CA ALA A 34 13.31 14.40 3.10
C ALA A 34 14.32 13.25 3.25
N VAL A 35 14.57 12.78 4.49
CA VAL A 35 15.47 11.66 4.76
C VAL A 35 14.95 10.38 4.11
N ILE A 36 13.67 10.04 4.31
CA ILE A 36 13.08 8.84 3.70
C ILE A 36 13.13 8.94 2.17
N ARG A 37 12.79 10.10 1.59
CA ARG A 37 12.87 10.29 0.13
C ARG A 37 14.30 10.07 -0.40
N ARG A 38 15.32 10.56 0.31
CA ARG A 38 16.73 10.32 -0.06
C ARG A 38 17.14 8.86 0.06
N ILE A 39 16.64 8.13 1.05
CA ILE A 39 16.85 6.68 1.17
C ILE A 39 16.30 5.96 -0.04
N PHE A 40 15.04 6.24 -0.44
CA PHE A 40 14.42 5.61 -1.61
C PHE A 40 15.12 5.94 -2.93
N GLN A 41 15.72 7.14 -3.06
CA GLN A 41 16.46 7.55 -4.26
C GLN A 41 17.89 7.01 -4.33
N ARG A 42 18.60 6.95 -3.20
CA ARG A 42 20.04 6.68 -3.18
C ARG A 42 20.37 5.22 -2.88
N ILE A 43 19.49 4.51 -2.19
CA ILE A 43 19.73 3.14 -1.77
C ILE A 43 18.86 2.21 -2.63
N PRO A 44 19.47 1.27 -3.38
CA PRO A 44 18.73 0.35 -4.22
C PRO A 44 17.85 -0.58 -3.36
N PRO A 45 16.70 -1.06 -3.87
CA PRO A 45 15.75 -1.86 -3.10
C PRO A 45 16.37 -3.02 -2.30
N ALA A 46 17.30 -3.78 -2.90
CA ALA A 46 17.98 -4.91 -2.26
C ALA A 46 18.73 -4.54 -0.96
N ARG A 47 19.19 -3.28 -0.82
CA ARG A 47 19.90 -2.79 0.38
C ARG A 47 19.11 -1.76 1.16
N ARG A 48 17.87 -1.45 0.75
CA ARG A 48 17.09 -0.36 1.35
C ARG A 48 16.55 -0.78 2.72
N PRO A 49 16.90 -0.06 3.82
CA PRO A 49 16.36 -0.36 5.13
C PRO A 49 15.01 0.37 5.35
N ALA A 50 14.19 -0.18 6.22
CA ALA A 50 13.21 0.59 6.96
C ALA A 50 13.92 1.52 7.97
N VAL A 51 13.22 2.54 8.49
CA VAL A 51 13.85 3.56 9.33
C VAL A 51 13.10 3.72 10.64
N MET A 52 13.85 3.75 11.73
CA MET A 52 13.42 4.14 13.07
C MET A 52 14.08 5.48 13.41
N PHE A 53 13.28 6.54 13.53
CA PHE A 53 13.72 7.84 14.03
C PHE A 53 13.51 7.88 15.55
N GLU A 54 14.61 7.84 16.30
CA GLU A 54 14.56 7.73 17.77
C GLU A 54 14.17 9.05 18.44
N HIS A 55 14.50 10.16 17.80
CA HIS A 55 14.31 11.51 18.34
C HIS A 55 13.59 12.40 17.32
N ILE A 56 12.31 12.64 17.57
CA ILE A 56 11.50 13.59 16.79
C ILE A 56 11.39 14.89 17.58
N LYS A 57 11.82 16.00 16.98
CA LYS A 57 11.81 17.31 17.62
C LYS A 57 10.42 17.66 18.16
N GLY A 58 10.34 17.98 19.45
CA GLY A 58 9.08 18.35 20.11
C GLY A 58 8.19 17.18 20.53
N HIS A 59 8.59 15.93 20.26
CA HIS A 59 7.81 14.74 20.59
C HIS A 59 8.63 13.73 21.41
N ARG A 60 7.94 12.93 22.23
CA ARG A 60 8.57 11.87 23.05
C ARG A 60 8.55 10.50 22.36
N MET A 61 7.70 10.34 21.36
CA MET A 61 7.47 9.05 20.69
C MET A 61 8.45 8.92 19.52
N PRO A 62 9.14 7.79 19.37
CA PRO A 62 9.88 7.51 18.14
C PRO A 62 8.92 7.22 16.98
N LEU A 63 9.42 7.38 15.76
CA LEU A 63 8.66 7.16 14.53
C LEU A 63 9.33 6.10 13.67
N VAL A 64 8.54 5.14 13.16
CA VAL A 64 8.98 4.19 12.14
C VAL A 64 8.29 4.43 10.80
N ALA A 65 9.02 4.25 9.72
CA ALA A 65 8.50 4.32 8.35
C ALA A 65 9.27 3.37 7.42
N GLY A 66 8.66 2.96 6.30
CA GLY A 66 9.27 2.01 5.37
C GLY A 66 9.22 0.56 5.84
N ILE A 67 8.59 0.27 6.98
CA ILE A 67 8.63 -1.05 7.62
C ILE A 67 7.80 -2.10 6.87
N LEU A 68 6.91 -1.74 5.95
CA LEU A 68 6.13 -2.72 5.17
C LEU A 68 6.49 -2.76 3.69
N GLY A 69 7.16 -1.72 3.19
CA GLY A 69 7.38 -1.53 1.76
C GLY A 69 8.66 -0.79 1.40
N ALA A 70 9.70 -0.83 2.25
CA ALA A 70 11.03 -0.39 1.81
C ALA A 70 11.54 -1.25 0.63
N SER A 71 11.18 -2.53 0.59
CA SER A 71 11.47 -3.46 -0.51
C SER A 71 10.51 -4.65 -0.50
N PRO A 72 10.44 -5.45 -1.58
CA PRO A 72 9.70 -6.71 -1.59
C PRO A 72 10.15 -7.69 -0.50
N GLU A 73 11.43 -7.66 -0.11
CA GLU A 73 11.98 -8.47 0.97
C GLU A 73 11.43 -8.04 2.34
N VAL A 74 11.32 -6.73 2.59
CA VAL A 74 10.69 -6.20 3.81
C VAL A 74 9.21 -6.58 3.85
N TYR A 75 8.51 -6.50 2.71
CA TYR A 75 7.13 -6.98 2.60
C TYR A 75 7.02 -8.48 2.90
N ALA A 76 7.93 -9.30 2.36
CA ALA A 76 7.96 -10.75 2.62
C ALA A 76 8.24 -11.06 4.10
N LEU A 77 9.16 -10.31 4.74
CA LEU A 77 9.47 -10.44 6.16
C LEU A 77 8.26 -10.08 7.03
N ALA A 78 7.51 -9.03 6.69
CA ALA A 78 6.26 -8.66 7.38
C ALA A 78 5.23 -9.79 7.34
N LEU A 79 5.24 -10.59 6.27
CA LEU A 79 4.41 -11.77 6.12
C LEU A 79 5.10 -13.06 6.53
N GLU A 80 6.27 -13.05 7.16
CA GLU A 80 7.02 -14.27 7.54
C GLU A 80 7.12 -15.29 6.39
N THR A 81 7.54 -14.83 5.21
CA THR A 81 7.64 -15.61 3.97
C THR A 81 8.81 -15.14 3.11
N THR A 82 9.02 -15.79 1.96
CA THR A 82 9.94 -15.34 0.91
C THR A 82 9.20 -14.59 -0.20
N VAL A 83 9.92 -13.78 -1.00
CA VAL A 83 9.34 -12.94 -2.07
C VAL A 83 8.55 -13.77 -3.09
N ASP A 84 9.08 -14.93 -3.47
CA ASP A 84 8.45 -15.87 -4.40
C ASP A 84 7.17 -16.53 -3.84
N GLN A 85 7.04 -16.62 -2.52
CA GLN A 85 5.89 -17.24 -1.85
C GLN A 85 4.80 -16.25 -1.43
N ILE A 86 5.01 -14.94 -1.58
CA ILE A 86 4.02 -13.90 -1.21
C ILE A 86 2.66 -14.20 -1.85
N ALA A 87 2.65 -14.56 -3.13
CA ALA A 87 1.41 -14.77 -3.88
C ALA A 87 0.58 -15.94 -3.34
N ASP A 88 1.24 -17.06 -3.04
CA ASP A 88 0.57 -18.25 -2.52
C ASP A 88 0.07 -18.03 -1.09
N LYS A 89 0.85 -17.33 -0.26
CA LYS A 89 0.46 -17.00 1.12
C LYS A 89 -0.81 -16.14 1.18
N TRP A 90 -0.87 -15.10 0.34
CA TRP A 90 -2.08 -14.28 0.20
C TRP A 90 -3.28 -15.06 -0.35
N ALA A 91 -3.08 -15.88 -1.38
CA ALA A 91 -4.15 -16.67 -1.96
C ALA A 91 -4.75 -17.67 -0.95
N HIS A 92 -3.89 -18.29 -0.13
CA HIS A 92 -4.33 -19.14 0.99
C HIS A 92 -5.10 -18.34 2.03
N ALA A 93 -4.55 -17.23 2.52
CA ALA A 93 -5.15 -16.43 3.58
C ALA A 93 -6.53 -15.86 3.23
N GLN A 94 -6.73 -15.41 1.99
CA GLN A 94 -8.03 -14.91 1.52
C GLN A 94 -9.12 -15.97 1.46
N THR A 95 -8.75 -17.25 1.33
CA THR A 95 -9.69 -18.38 1.25
C THR A 95 -9.86 -19.12 2.56
N HIS A 96 -8.95 -18.92 3.51
CA HIS A 96 -8.93 -19.55 4.83
C HIS A 96 -8.72 -18.51 5.95
N PRO A 97 -9.59 -17.48 6.05
CA PRO A 97 -9.46 -16.47 7.10
C PRO A 97 -9.55 -17.12 8.49
N ILE A 98 -8.74 -16.64 9.43
CA ILE A 98 -8.74 -17.09 10.83
C ILE A 98 -9.34 -15.97 11.68
N PRO A 99 -10.58 -16.12 12.18
CA PRO A 99 -11.26 -15.07 12.94
C PRO A 99 -10.45 -14.61 14.16
N PRO A 100 -10.48 -13.31 14.50
CA PRO A 100 -9.84 -12.83 15.70
C PRO A 100 -10.52 -13.36 16.97
N VAL A 101 -9.78 -13.36 18.08
CA VAL A 101 -10.25 -13.76 19.40
C VAL A 101 -10.34 -12.54 20.30
N ARG A 102 -11.53 -12.31 20.88
CA ARG A 102 -11.73 -11.23 21.85
C ARG A 102 -11.01 -11.55 23.16
N VAL A 103 -10.22 -10.59 23.65
CA VAL A 103 -9.57 -10.62 24.97
C VAL A 103 -10.11 -9.50 25.86
N GLY A 104 -9.96 -9.65 27.19
CA GLY A 104 -10.49 -8.68 28.15
C GLY A 104 -9.70 -7.37 28.23
N THR A 105 -8.40 -7.41 27.92
CA THR A 105 -7.50 -6.26 27.89
C THR A 105 -6.32 -6.55 26.96
N GLY A 106 -5.48 -5.55 26.71
CA GLY A 106 -4.24 -5.70 25.94
C GLY A 106 -3.29 -4.54 26.18
N PRO A 107 -2.02 -4.65 25.76
CA PRO A 107 -1.02 -3.60 25.95
C PRO A 107 -1.46 -2.23 25.44
N VAL A 108 -2.29 -2.16 24.40
CA VAL A 108 -2.81 -0.88 23.87
C VAL A 108 -3.57 -0.07 24.92
N LYS A 109 -4.06 -0.72 25.99
CA LYS A 109 -4.81 -0.09 27.09
C LYS A 109 -3.93 0.32 28.29
N ASP A 110 -2.60 0.23 28.19
CA ASP A 110 -1.70 0.65 29.28
C ASP A 110 -1.94 2.12 29.70
N VAL A 111 -2.16 3.01 28.73
CA VAL A 111 -2.49 4.41 28.94
C VAL A 111 -3.80 4.74 28.24
N ILE A 112 -4.76 5.30 28.99
CA ILE A 112 -6.08 5.69 28.48
C ILE A 112 -6.26 7.19 28.70
N LEU A 113 -6.35 7.95 27.61
CA LEU A 113 -6.58 9.39 27.59
C LEU A 113 -8.02 9.66 27.14
N THR A 114 -8.80 10.28 28.01
CA THR A 114 -10.21 10.62 27.80
C THR A 114 -10.49 12.04 28.30
N GLY A 115 -11.58 12.65 27.82
CA GLY A 115 -11.97 14.01 28.21
C GLY A 115 -10.85 15.01 27.97
N ASP A 116 -10.44 15.73 29.00
CA ASP A 116 -9.45 16.80 28.85
C ASP A 116 -8.01 16.36 28.62
N ARG A 117 -7.73 15.07 28.81
CA ARG A 117 -6.41 14.49 28.60
C ARG A 117 -6.13 14.13 27.14
N ILE A 118 -7.14 14.21 26.27
CA ILE A 118 -6.98 13.89 24.84
C ILE A 118 -6.21 15.02 24.17
N ASP A 119 -5.05 14.67 23.62
CA ASP A 119 -4.23 15.55 22.79
C ASP A 119 -3.58 14.78 21.64
N ALA A 120 -4.24 14.81 20.48
CA ALA A 120 -3.72 14.27 19.23
C ALA A 120 -2.49 15.01 18.69
N THR A 121 -2.22 16.24 19.15
CA THR A 121 -1.05 17.02 18.72
C THR A 121 0.25 16.51 19.35
N ALA A 122 0.16 15.68 20.39
CA ALA A 122 1.31 15.02 21.01
C ALA A 122 1.92 13.91 20.14
N LEU A 123 1.16 13.37 19.17
CA LEU A 123 1.64 12.36 18.22
C LEU A 123 2.67 12.98 17.26
N PRO A 124 3.77 12.28 16.89
CA PRO A 124 4.80 12.80 16.00
C PRO A 124 4.35 12.75 14.53
N LEU A 125 3.20 13.35 14.23
CA LEU A 125 2.64 13.41 12.88
C LEU A 125 3.55 14.25 11.99
N CYS A 126 3.80 13.79 10.77
CA CYS A 126 4.66 14.51 9.82
C CYS A 126 3.85 15.32 8.82
N ARG A 127 4.42 16.44 8.38
CA ARG A 127 4.09 17.04 7.08
C ARG A 127 4.97 16.36 6.03
N TRP A 128 4.35 15.72 5.04
CA TRP A 128 5.06 14.88 4.09
C TRP A 128 5.55 15.71 2.89
N THR A 129 4.69 16.58 2.38
CA THR A 129 5.02 17.53 1.31
C THR A 129 4.96 18.94 1.89
N ARG A 130 6.07 19.36 2.51
CA ARG A 130 6.22 20.71 3.07
C ARG A 130 5.79 21.77 2.05
N ASP A 131 5.10 22.81 2.52
CA ASP A 131 4.54 23.93 1.74
C ASP A 131 3.28 23.59 0.90
N GLN A 132 2.91 22.32 0.78
CA GLN A 132 1.70 21.90 0.06
C GLN A 132 0.67 21.24 1.00
N ASP A 133 1.13 20.40 1.92
CA ASP A 133 0.28 19.82 2.96
C ASP A 133 -0.16 20.92 3.95
N PRO A 134 -1.47 21.15 4.18
CA PRO A 134 -1.95 22.21 5.07
C PRO A 134 -1.68 21.93 6.55
N ALA A 135 -1.48 20.67 6.92
CA ALA A 135 -1.26 20.20 8.28
C ALA A 135 -0.50 18.86 8.28
N PRO A 136 0.01 18.39 9.43
CA PRO A 136 0.50 17.02 9.57
C PRO A 136 -0.59 15.97 9.35
N TYR A 137 -0.19 14.78 8.88
CA TYR A 137 -1.11 13.68 8.55
C TYR A 137 -0.74 12.37 9.22
N VAL A 138 -1.78 11.58 9.55
CA VAL A 138 -1.66 10.12 9.75
C VAL A 138 -1.80 9.45 8.39
N THR A 139 -0.75 8.75 7.92
CA THR A 139 -0.67 8.28 6.52
C THR A 139 -0.84 6.78 6.31
N GLY A 140 -0.64 5.97 7.36
CA GLY A 140 -0.87 4.52 7.32
C GLY A 140 -1.80 3.98 8.41
N PRO A 141 -2.85 4.71 8.86
CA PRO A 141 -3.71 4.16 9.90
C PRO A 141 -4.62 3.06 9.34
N CYS A 142 -4.93 2.07 10.16
CA CYS A 142 -6.03 1.16 9.89
C CYS A 142 -7.30 1.71 10.55
N VAL A 143 -8.24 2.21 9.75
CA VAL A 143 -9.49 2.80 10.24
C VAL A 143 -10.59 1.75 10.20
N ILE A 144 -11.13 1.45 11.37
CA ILE A 144 -12.18 0.45 11.58
C ILE A 144 -13.52 1.14 11.74
N SER A 145 -14.54 0.60 11.07
CA SER A 145 -15.95 0.90 11.29
C SER A 145 -16.80 -0.34 11.04
N ASN A 146 -18.02 -0.36 11.57
CA ASN A 146 -18.97 -1.43 11.31
C ASN A 146 -20.15 -0.93 10.51
N ASP A 147 -20.70 -1.80 9.67
CA ASP A 147 -21.98 -1.56 9.02
C ASP A 147 -23.07 -1.45 10.10
N PRO A 148 -23.86 -0.35 10.14
CA PRO A 148 -24.85 -0.14 11.18
C PRO A 148 -26.07 -1.08 11.08
N GLU A 149 -26.23 -1.80 9.98
CA GLU A 149 -27.34 -2.73 9.75
C GLU A 149 -26.91 -4.18 9.95
N THR A 150 -25.76 -4.58 9.40
CA THR A 150 -25.28 -5.97 9.44
C THR A 150 -24.31 -6.24 10.58
N GLY A 151 -23.66 -5.20 11.13
CA GLY A 151 -22.58 -5.33 12.10
C GLY A 151 -21.25 -5.80 11.50
N GLU A 152 -21.17 -5.96 10.18
CA GLU A 152 -19.95 -6.38 9.48
C GLU A 152 -18.85 -5.32 9.65
N ARG A 153 -17.64 -5.78 9.99
CA ARG A 153 -16.46 -4.92 10.13
C ARG A 153 -15.88 -4.59 8.76
N ASN A 154 -15.44 -3.35 8.61
CA ASN A 154 -14.47 -2.92 7.59
C ASN A 154 -13.23 -2.36 8.26
N MET A 155 -12.06 -2.66 7.72
CA MET A 155 -10.80 -2.01 8.06
C MET A 155 -10.09 -1.49 6.80
N GLY A 156 -9.96 -0.17 6.67
CA GLY A 156 -9.30 0.45 5.52
C GLY A 156 -8.19 1.42 5.89
N THR A 157 -7.19 1.58 5.00
CA THR A 157 -6.21 2.67 5.10
C THR A 157 -6.76 3.98 4.52
N TYR A 158 -7.00 4.98 5.36
CA TYR A 158 -7.45 6.32 4.96
C TYR A 158 -6.61 7.40 5.65
N ARG A 159 -6.08 8.37 4.88
CA ARG A 159 -5.28 9.46 5.47
C ARG A 159 -6.13 10.33 6.39
N LEU A 160 -5.51 10.81 7.48
CA LEU A 160 -6.15 11.69 8.45
C LEU A 160 -5.38 12.99 8.61
N MET A 161 -6.01 14.12 8.27
CA MET A 161 -5.44 15.45 8.46
C MET A 161 -5.62 15.91 9.90
N LEU A 162 -4.56 16.29 10.60
CA LEU A 162 -4.70 16.86 11.94
C LEU A 162 -5.45 18.20 11.89
N LYS A 163 -6.54 18.31 12.65
CA LYS A 163 -7.34 19.56 12.76
C LYS A 163 -7.27 20.19 14.15
N GLY A 164 -6.74 19.48 15.13
CA GLY A 164 -6.59 19.94 16.50
C GLY A 164 -6.42 18.76 17.46
N PRO A 165 -6.38 19.00 18.77
CA PRO A 165 -6.09 17.97 19.78
C PRO A 165 -7.15 16.86 19.85
N ARG A 166 -8.38 17.10 19.36
CA ARG A 166 -9.49 16.12 19.41
C ARG A 166 -10.21 15.96 18.09
N ARG A 167 -9.55 16.29 16.97
CA ARG A 167 -10.22 16.30 15.67
C ARG A 167 -9.28 15.97 14.53
N PHE A 168 -9.74 15.11 13.62
CA PHE A 168 -9.07 14.79 12.37
C PHE A 168 -10.02 15.00 11.18
N GLY A 169 -9.49 15.45 10.05
CA GLY A 169 -10.16 15.30 8.77
C GLY A 169 -9.95 13.89 8.26
N LEU A 170 -10.99 13.22 7.78
CA LEU A 170 -10.96 11.87 7.23
C LEU A 170 -11.26 11.95 5.74
N PHE A 171 -10.25 11.61 4.92
CA PHE A 171 -10.43 11.63 3.47
C PHE A 171 -11.01 10.31 2.95
N LEU A 172 -12.23 10.38 2.45
CA LEU A 172 -12.84 9.33 1.66
C LEU A 172 -13.24 9.91 0.30
N SER A 173 -12.56 9.47 -0.75
CA SER A 173 -12.77 9.95 -2.14
C SER A 173 -13.66 9.08 -2.99
N THR A 174 -13.92 7.84 -2.58
CA THR A 174 -14.57 6.83 -3.41
C THR A 174 -15.81 6.29 -2.72
N THR A 175 -16.94 6.35 -3.42
CA THR A 175 -18.28 5.99 -2.89
C THR A 175 -18.47 4.48 -2.71
N TRP A 176 -17.59 3.68 -3.30
CA TRP A 176 -17.59 2.22 -3.25
C TRP A 176 -16.71 1.63 -2.13
N ARG A 177 -16.27 2.44 -1.16
CA ARG A 177 -15.56 1.97 0.03
C ARG A 177 -16.55 1.64 1.13
N ASP A 178 -16.33 0.56 1.85
CA ASP A 178 -17.31 0.10 2.86
C ASP A 178 -17.48 1.13 3.98
N MET A 179 -16.39 1.74 4.49
CA MET A 179 -16.52 2.85 5.47
C MET A 179 -17.35 4.03 4.93
N TYR A 180 -17.24 4.37 3.64
CA TYR A 180 -18.08 5.42 3.05
C TYR A 180 -19.56 5.01 3.12
N ALA A 181 -19.88 3.77 2.74
CA ALA A 181 -21.23 3.23 2.85
C ALA A 181 -21.74 3.22 4.30
N HIS A 182 -20.91 2.81 5.27
CA HIS A 182 -21.25 2.82 6.70
C HIS A 182 -21.61 4.23 7.18
N ILE A 183 -20.84 5.24 6.77
CA ILE A 183 -21.12 6.63 7.13
C ILE A 183 -22.43 7.10 6.50
N MET A 184 -22.66 6.81 5.21
CA MET A 184 -23.90 7.21 4.54
C MET A 184 -25.14 6.58 5.17
N LYS A 185 -25.09 5.28 5.53
CA LYS A 185 -26.20 4.58 6.20
C LYS A 185 -26.54 5.20 7.55
N ASN A 186 -25.53 5.52 8.37
CA ASN A 186 -25.73 6.20 9.65
C ASN A 186 -26.24 7.64 9.47
N GLU A 187 -25.70 8.38 8.50
CA GLU A 187 -26.09 9.76 8.23
C GLU A 187 -27.55 9.87 7.77
N GLN A 188 -28.03 8.91 6.96
CA GLN A 188 -29.45 8.81 6.61
C GLN A 188 -30.38 8.65 7.82
N GLN A 189 -29.85 8.12 8.94
CA GLN A 189 -30.57 7.97 10.21
C GLN A 189 -30.27 9.12 11.18
N GLY A 190 -29.50 10.14 10.78
CA GLY A 190 -29.05 11.22 11.65
C GLY A 190 -28.11 10.78 12.77
N LYS A 191 -27.48 9.60 12.64
CA LYS A 191 -26.58 9.01 13.65
C LYS A 191 -25.11 9.23 13.30
N PRO A 192 -24.24 9.45 14.30
CA PRO A 192 -22.81 9.42 14.06
C PRO A 192 -22.34 7.99 13.77
N THR A 193 -21.25 7.85 13.02
CA THR A 193 -20.62 6.55 12.76
C THR A 193 -19.45 6.33 13.72
N PRO A 194 -19.48 5.29 14.58
CA PRO A 194 -18.32 4.93 15.39
C PRO A 194 -17.13 4.59 14.50
N CYS A 195 -15.94 5.03 14.90
CA CYS A 195 -14.69 4.66 14.24
C CYS A 195 -13.55 4.48 15.24
N ALA A 196 -12.55 3.68 14.85
CA ALA A 196 -11.31 3.51 15.58
C ALA A 196 -10.13 3.52 14.60
N VAL A 197 -9.11 4.30 14.90
CA VAL A 197 -7.90 4.47 14.09
C VAL A 197 -6.78 3.72 14.79
N VAL A 198 -6.27 2.67 14.18
CA VAL A 198 -5.20 1.82 14.72
C VAL A 198 -3.87 2.20 14.07
N ILE A 199 -2.85 2.46 14.89
CA ILE A 199 -1.50 2.85 14.46
C ILE A 199 -0.49 1.92 15.16
N GLY A 200 0.42 1.34 14.37
CA GLY A 200 1.46 0.46 14.87
C GLY A 200 0.90 -0.87 15.37
N CYS A 201 0.74 -1.87 14.51
CA CYS A 201 0.22 -3.18 14.93
C CYS A 201 0.92 -4.33 14.19
N ASP A 202 0.46 -5.56 14.42
CA ASP A 202 0.94 -6.76 13.75
C ASP A 202 1.01 -6.56 12.22
N PRO A 203 2.16 -6.76 11.55
CA PRO A 203 2.40 -6.26 10.18
C PRO A 203 1.41 -6.70 9.09
N PRO A 204 0.85 -7.92 9.12
CA PRO A 204 -0.26 -8.33 8.25
C PRO A 204 -1.51 -7.42 8.32
N VAL A 205 -1.82 -6.81 9.45
CA VAL A 205 -3.01 -5.97 9.64
C VAL A 205 -3.01 -4.73 8.71
N PRO A 206 -1.98 -3.87 8.71
CA PRO A 206 -1.91 -2.76 7.78
C PRO A 206 -1.74 -3.19 6.32
N LEU A 207 -1.24 -4.39 6.05
CA LEU A 207 -1.21 -4.92 4.67
C LEU A 207 -2.61 -5.30 4.17
N THR A 208 -3.46 -5.89 5.01
CA THR A 208 -4.84 -6.24 4.63
C THR A 208 -5.73 -5.01 4.50
N SER A 209 -5.50 -3.95 5.29
CA SER A 209 -6.29 -2.70 5.17
C SER A 209 -6.02 -1.90 3.88
N VAL A 210 -4.91 -2.19 3.18
CA VAL A 210 -4.58 -1.64 1.86
C VAL A 210 -5.12 -2.54 0.73
N ALA A 211 -5.21 -3.84 0.98
CA ALA A 211 -5.68 -4.82 0.01
C ALA A 211 -7.18 -4.68 -0.27
N ARG A 212 -7.61 -5.08 -1.47
CA ARG A 212 -9.05 -5.20 -1.79
C ARG A 212 -9.47 -6.64 -1.56
N ILE A 213 -9.94 -6.92 -0.36
CA ILE A 213 -10.42 -8.25 0.03
C ILE A 213 -11.92 -8.21 0.33
N ARG A 214 -12.56 -9.37 0.26
CA ARG A 214 -13.97 -9.53 0.68
C ARG A 214 -13.98 -10.16 2.06
N GLY A 215 -14.92 -9.72 2.90
CA GLY A 215 -15.03 -10.20 4.28
C GLY A 215 -14.06 -9.49 5.21
N ASP A 216 -13.84 -10.09 6.37
CA ASP A 216 -13.13 -9.47 7.49
C ASP A 216 -11.61 -9.42 7.30
N GLU A 217 -11.05 -8.21 7.21
CA GLU A 217 -9.61 -7.99 7.00
C GLU A 217 -8.74 -8.49 8.16
N LEU A 218 -9.26 -8.48 9.40
CA LEU A 218 -8.54 -9.02 10.55
C LEU A 218 -8.50 -10.56 10.50
N GLY A 219 -9.54 -11.19 9.95
CA GLY A 219 -9.56 -12.63 9.69
C GLY A 219 -8.49 -13.04 8.68
N VAL A 220 -8.35 -12.29 7.58
CA VAL A 220 -7.31 -12.53 6.58
C VAL A 220 -5.92 -12.25 7.15
N ALA A 221 -5.75 -11.21 7.97
CA ALA A 221 -4.49 -10.92 8.66
C ALA A 221 -4.10 -12.06 9.63
N GLY A 222 -5.07 -12.62 10.36
CA GLY A 222 -4.89 -13.81 11.19
C GLY A 222 -4.39 -15.03 10.39
N ALA A 223 -4.93 -15.23 9.19
CA ALA A 223 -4.48 -16.29 8.29
C ALA A 223 -3.09 -16.05 7.70
N LEU A 224 -2.74 -14.79 7.37
CA LEU A 224 -1.40 -14.42 6.91
C LEU A 224 -0.33 -14.68 7.98
N ARG A 225 -0.59 -14.36 9.25
CA ARG A 225 0.33 -14.69 10.36
C ARG A 225 0.24 -16.14 10.82
N GLY A 226 -0.79 -16.88 10.40
CA GLY A 226 -1.03 -18.27 10.78
C GLY A 226 -1.59 -18.46 12.20
N ALA A 227 -2.09 -17.40 12.83
CA ALA A 227 -2.66 -17.42 14.18
C ALA A 227 -3.71 -16.31 14.34
N PRO A 228 -4.78 -16.52 15.14
CA PRO A 228 -5.81 -15.51 15.36
C PRO A 228 -5.21 -14.24 15.97
N LEU A 229 -5.73 -13.08 15.57
CA LEU A 229 -5.41 -11.80 16.20
C LEU A 229 -6.21 -11.67 17.50
N GLU A 230 -5.54 -11.27 18.57
CA GLU A 230 -6.24 -10.85 19.79
C GLU A 230 -6.81 -9.45 19.58
N VAL A 231 -8.10 -9.28 19.82
CA VAL A 231 -8.78 -7.97 19.71
C VAL A 231 -9.42 -7.59 21.05
N VAL A 232 -9.46 -6.29 21.33
CA VAL A 232 -10.07 -5.72 22.53
C VAL A 232 -11.11 -4.68 22.13
N ARG A 233 -12.18 -4.56 22.91
CA ARG A 233 -13.20 -3.51 22.72
C ARG A 233 -12.59 -2.13 22.99
N CYS A 234 -12.93 -1.14 22.18
CA CYS A 234 -12.67 0.28 22.44
C CYS A 234 -13.23 0.73 23.81
N GLU A 235 -12.69 1.82 24.35
CA GLU A 235 -13.12 2.42 25.62
C GLU A 235 -14.42 3.21 25.51
N THR A 236 -14.66 3.84 24.36
CA THR A 236 -15.75 4.81 24.16
C THR A 236 -16.75 4.38 23.10
N ASN A 237 -16.50 3.28 22.38
CA ASN A 237 -17.45 2.68 21.45
C ASN A 237 -17.31 1.14 21.39
N ASP A 238 -18.17 0.49 20.61
CA ASP A 238 -18.29 -0.98 20.60
C ASP A 238 -17.38 -1.70 19.59
N LEU A 239 -16.53 -0.94 18.88
CA LEU A 239 -15.61 -1.51 17.92
C LEU A 239 -14.52 -2.32 18.62
N GLU A 240 -13.96 -3.27 17.88
CA GLU A 240 -12.84 -4.09 18.31
C GLU A 240 -11.58 -3.71 17.55
N VAL A 241 -10.48 -3.56 18.27
CA VAL A 241 -9.17 -3.19 17.74
C VAL A 241 -8.11 -4.21 18.14
N PRO A 242 -7.02 -4.39 17.38
CA PRO A 242 -5.92 -5.28 17.78
C PRO A 242 -5.37 -4.94 19.17
N ALA A 243 -5.34 -5.91 20.06
CA ALA A 243 -4.99 -5.73 21.47
C ALA A 243 -3.53 -5.28 21.69
N HIS A 244 -2.65 -5.61 20.74
CA HIS A 244 -1.22 -5.26 20.76
C HIS A 244 -0.86 -4.08 19.87
N ALA A 245 -1.83 -3.27 19.44
CA ALA A 245 -1.54 -2.02 18.76
C ALA A 245 -0.74 -1.07 19.68
N GLU A 246 0.11 -0.22 19.09
CA GLU A 246 0.87 0.80 19.80
C GLU A 246 -0.05 1.93 20.24
N ILE A 247 -0.91 2.41 19.32
CA ILE A 247 -1.83 3.53 19.55
C ILE A 247 -3.18 3.25 18.88
N VAL A 248 -4.28 3.55 19.58
CA VAL A 248 -5.64 3.58 19.05
C VAL A 248 -6.28 4.93 19.35
N ILE A 249 -6.85 5.56 18.33
CA ILE A 249 -7.64 6.79 18.45
C ILE A 249 -9.11 6.42 18.19
N GLU A 250 -9.95 6.60 19.20
CA GLU A 250 -11.36 6.28 19.13
C GLU A 250 -12.17 7.56 18.89
N GLY A 251 -13.25 7.44 18.14
CA GLY A 251 -14.09 8.59 17.89
C GLY A 251 -15.33 8.28 17.08
N TYR A 252 -15.94 9.36 16.61
CA TYR A 252 -17.15 9.31 15.81
C TYR A 252 -17.01 10.22 14.60
N VAL A 253 -17.56 9.77 13.47
CA VAL A 253 -17.83 10.63 12.31
C VAL A 253 -19.24 11.22 12.49
N PRO A 254 -19.38 12.51 12.81
CA PRO A 254 -20.68 13.14 13.01
C PRO A 254 -21.50 13.18 11.70
N ALA A 255 -22.81 12.96 11.82
CA ALA A 255 -23.74 12.99 10.69
C ALA A 255 -23.81 14.39 10.06
N GLY A 256 -23.68 14.47 8.74
CA GLY A 256 -23.89 15.70 7.97
C GLY A 256 -22.80 16.76 8.13
N VAL A 257 -21.76 16.51 8.94
CA VAL A 257 -20.65 17.44 9.14
C VAL A 257 -19.56 17.15 8.12
N ARG A 258 -19.10 18.19 7.43
CA ARG A 258 -17.97 18.14 6.51
C ARG A 258 -17.06 19.34 6.73
N GLU A 259 -15.77 19.14 6.56
CA GLU A 259 -14.77 20.22 6.60
C GLU A 259 -13.74 20.06 5.50
N HIS A 260 -12.99 21.13 5.22
CA HIS A 260 -11.90 21.07 4.27
C HIS A 260 -10.85 20.01 4.70
N GLU A 261 -10.44 19.18 3.75
CA GLU A 261 -9.36 18.20 3.85
C GLU A 261 -8.46 18.34 2.62
N GLY A 262 -7.17 18.10 2.78
CA GLY A 262 -6.22 18.15 1.68
C GLY A 262 -5.76 19.59 1.35
N PRO A 263 -4.90 19.75 0.33
CA PRO A 263 -4.35 18.70 -0.51
C PRO A 263 -3.33 17.83 0.25
N PHE A 264 -2.90 16.73 -0.36
CA PHE A 264 -1.91 15.81 0.20
C PHE A 264 -1.08 15.16 -0.90
N GLY A 265 0.20 14.90 -0.67
CA GLY A 265 1.08 14.23 -1.64
C GLY A 265 0.67 12.78 -1.90
N GLU A 266 0.34 12.45 -3.15
CA GLU A 266 -0.24 11.14 -3.50
C GLU A 266 0.76 10.18 -4.15
N TYR A 267 0.35 8.91 -4.25
CA TYR A 267 1.14 7.83 -4.82
C TYR A 267 1.56 8.04 -6.28
N THR A 268 0.89 8.93 -7.01
CA THR A 268 1.24 9.27 -8.40
C THR A 268 2.48 10.16 -8.47
N GLY A 269 2.86 10.75 -7.33
CA GLY A 269 3.93 11.73 -7.21
C GLY A 269 3.50 13.17 -7.37
N TYR A 270 2.20 13.40 -7.47
CA TYR A 270 1.59 14.72 -7.53
C TYR A 270 0.71 14.96 -6.30
N MET A 271 0.34 16.21 -6.07
CA MET A 271 -0.64 16.56 -5.04
C MET A 271 -2.03 16.04 -5.43
N GLY A 272 -2.70 15.40 -4.49
CA GLY A 272 -4.07 14.92 -4.62
C GLY A 272 -5.12 16.00 -4.37
N SER A 273 -6.37 15.62 -4.62
CA SER A 273 -7.52 16.51 -4.42
C SER A 273 -7.68 17.00 -2.97
N SER A 274 -8.29 18.18 -2.86
CA SER A 274 -8.71 18.80 -1.61
C SER A 274 -10.20 19.16 -1.68
N GLY A 275 -10.81 19.41 -0.53
CA GLY A 275 -12.21 19.87 -0.46
C GLY A 275 -12.96 19.33 0.75
N PRO A 276 -14.29 19.53 0.80
CA PRO A 276 -15.11 19.03 1.90
C PRO A 276 -15.02 17.51 2.03
N SER A 277 -14.64 17.04 3.22
CA SER A 277 -14.58 15.64 3.59
C SER A 277 -15.08 15.40 5.01
N PHE A 278 -15.11 14.14 5.42
CA PHE A 278 -15.56 13.74 6.74
C PHE A 278 -14.60 14.23 7.82
N VAL A 279 -15.07 14.25 9.06
CA VAL A 279 -14.25 14.54 10.24
C VAL A 279 -14.42 13.42 11.26
N ILE A 280 -13.41 13.21 12.08
CA ILE A 280 -13.47 12.35 13.26
C ILE A 280 -13.38 13.26 14.48
N GLU A 281 -14.37 13.15 15.35
CA GLU A 281 -14.35 13.73 16.70
C GLU A 281 -13.80 12.68 17.67
N VAL A 282 -12.66 12.97 18.28
CA VAL A 282 -11.92 12.02 19.11
C VAL A 282 -12.51 11.98 20.52
N THR A 283 -12.83 10.77 20.98
CA THR A 283 -13.41 10.50 22.31
C THR A 283 -12.44 9.80 23.25
N ALA A 284 -11.45 9.08 22.71
CA ALA A 284 -10.33 8.54 23.49
C ALA A 284 -9.07 8.36 22.64
N ILE A 285 -7.91 8.40 23.30
CA ILE A 285 -6.66 7.87 22.75
C ILE A 285 -6.15 6.85 23.76
N THR A 286 -5.96 5.61 23.32
CA THR A 286 -5.32 4.56 24.10
C THR A 286 -3.98 4.21 23.47
N HIS A 287 -2.96 3.94 24.28
CA HIS A 287 -1.66 3.52 23.77
C HIS A 287 -0.86 2.71 24.79
N ARG A 288 0.12 1.97 24.29
CA ARG A 288 1.10 1.25 25.12
C ARG A 288 1.97 2.21 25.92
N THR A 289 2.59 1.72 26.98
CA THR A 289 3.77 2.40 27.54
C THR A 289 4.90 2.51 26.49
N ASN A 290 5.49 3.71 26.39
CA ASN A 290 6.52 4.05 25.39
C ASN A 290 6.11 3.68 23.95
N PRO A 291 5.04 4.29 23.41
CA PRO A 291 4.48 3.87 22.13
C PRO A 291 5.39 4.25 20.96
N ILE A 292 5.38 3.40 19.93
CA ILE A 292 6.06 3.66 18.65
C ILE A 292 5.02 4.14 17.63
N TYR A 293 5.25 5.29 17.01
CA TYR A 293 4.37 5.79 15.96
C TYR A 293 4.77 5.22 14.59
N GLN A 294 3.85 4.49 13.95
CA GLN A 294 4.06 3.97 12.59
C GLN A 294 3.47 4.93 11.55
N ALA A 295 4.29 5.33 10.59
CA ALA A 295 3.89 6.08 9.41
C ALA A 295 4.04 5.26 8.13
N PHE A 296 3.23 5.59 7.12
CA PHE A 296 3.49 5.18 5.74
C PHE A 296 4.14 6.32 4.97
N PHE A 297 5.24 6.01 4.28
CA PHE A 297 5.82 6.94 3.33
C PHE A 297 5.10 6.84 1.96
N SER A 298 4.16 7.75 1.71
CA SER A 298 3.46 7.85 0.42
C SER A 298 3.71 9.21 -0.22
N GLN A 299 4.46 9.20 -1.33
CA GLN A 299 4.81 10.37 -2.16
C GLN A 299 5.14 9.89 -3.58
N MET A 300 5.83 10.75 -4.35
CA MET A 300 6.53 10.42 -5.60
C MET A 300 7.21 9.06 -5.52
N PRO A 301 6.87 8.12 -6.43
CA PRO A 301 7.57 6.85 -6.52
C PRO A 301 9.08 7.03 -6.82
N PRO A 302 9.93 6.05 -6.45
CA PRO A 302 9.61 4.91 -5.59
C PRO A 302 9.29 5.38 -4.16
N SER A 303 8.30 4.73 -3.55
CA SER A 303 7.81 5.01 -2.20
C SER A 303 7.27 3.74 -1.55
N GLU A 304 7.13 3.73 -0.21
CA GLU A 304 6.65 2.57 0.53
C GLU A 304 5.25 2.15 0.03
N SER A 305 4.37 3.12 -0.20
CA SER A 305 3.02 2.85 -0.71
C SER A 305 3.02 2.23 -2.11
N SER A 306 3.98 2.58 -2.97
CA SER A 306 4.09 1.99 -4.31
C SER A 306 4.50 0.51 -4.26
N CYS A 307 5.44 0.15 -3.38
CA CYS A 307 5.86 -1.24 -3.18
C CYS A 307 4.72 -2.09 -2.57
N ILE A 308 4.08 -1.62 -1.51
CA ILE A 308 2.97 -2.33 -0.85
C ILE A 308 1.85 -2.59 -1.87
N ARG A 309 1.47 -1.54 -2.60
CA ARG A 309 0.36 -1.63 -3.56
C ARG A 309 0.69 -2.51 -4.76
N GLY A 310 1.89 -2.35 -5.35
CA GLY A 310 2.34 -3.17 -6.47
C GLY A 310 2.34 -4.65 -6.08
N THR A 311 3.03 -4.99 -4.99
CA THR A 311 3.16 -6.37 -4.49
C THR A 311 1.79 -7.01 -4.25
N GLY A 312 0.89 -6.36 -3.50
CA GLY A 312 -0.43 -6.93 -3.21
C GLY A 312 -1.30 -7.11 -4.44
N ARG A 313 -1.22 -6.21 -5.42
CA ARG A 313 -2.00 -6.28 -6.67
C ARG A 313 -1.45 -7.30 -7.66
N ASP A 314 -0.13 -7.45 -7.74
CA ASP A 314 0.52 -8.46 -8.59
C ASP A 314 0.01 -9.86 -8.26
N VAL A 315 -0.12 -10.16 -6.97
CA VAL A 315 -0.68 -11.44 -6.50
C VAL A 315 -2.11 -11.67 -7.01
N ALA A 316 -2.98 -10.70 -6.80
CA ALA A 316 -4.39 -10.82 -7.16
C ALA A 316 -4.57 -10.95 -8.68
N LEU A 317 -3.80 -10.17 -9.45
CA LEU A 317 -3.82 -10.21 -10.90
C LEU A 317 -3.21 -11.49 -11.47
N LEU A 318 -2.08 -11.96 -10.92
CA LEU A 318 -1.46 -13.22 -11.33
C LEU A 318 -2.41 -14.39 -11.11
N LYS A 319 -3.06 -14.46 -9.94
CA LYS A 319 -4.09 -15.47 -9.66
C LYS A 319 -5.21 -15.39 -10.70
N HIS A 320 -5.72 -14.20 -11.00
CA HIS A 320 -6.80 -14.01 -11.97
C HIS A 320 -6.41 -14.53 -13.36
N LEU A 321 -5.27 -14.08 -13.90
CA LEU A 321 -4.84 -14.45 -15.25
C LEU A 321 -4.46 -15.94 -15.34
N LYS A 322 -3.74 -16.47 -14.35
CA LYS A 322 -3.17 -17.82 -14.38
C LYS A 322 -4.12 -18.90 -13.88
N ARG A 323 -4.82 -18.69 -12.76
CA ARG A 323 -5.69 -19.71 -12.14
C ARG A 323 -7.13 -19.60 -12.63
N ASP A 324 -7.71 -18.40 -12.62
CA ASP A 324 -9.12 -18.23 -12.95
C ASP A 324 -9.35 -18.33 -14.46
N LEU A 325 -8.51 -17.66 -15.27
CA LEU A 325 -8.62 -17.64 -16.73
C LEU A 325 -7.76 -18.68 -17.45
N ARG A 326 -6.87 -19.38 -16.73
CA ARG A 326 -5.97 -20.41 -17.26
C ARG A 326 -5.12 -19.95 -18.45
N LEU A 327 -4.69 -18.69 -18.44
CA LEU A 327 -3.74 -18.19 -19.43
C LEU A 327 -2.33 -18.70 -19.07
N PRO A 328 -1.44 -18.97 -20.05
CA PRO A 328 -0.07 -19.41 -19.80
C PRO A 328 0.82 -18.24 -19.38
N VAL A 329 0.38 -17.48 -18.37
CA VAL A 329 1.10 -16.36 -17.76
C VAL A 329 2.11 -16.94 -16.77
N ARG A 330 3.37 -16.55 -16.96
CA ARG A 330 4.47 -16.85 -16.03
C ARG A 330 4.39 -15.94 -14.82
N ASP A 331 4.31 -14.64 -15.06
CA ASP A 331 4.41 -13.61 -14.03
C ASP A 331 3.77 -12.28 -14.49
N VAL A 332 3.48 -11.40 -13.54
CA VAL A 332 3.04 -10.01 -13.77
C VAL A 332 3.78 -9.07 -12.83
N HIS A 333 3.93 -7.81 -13.23
CA HIS A 333 4.48 -6.78 -12.36
C HIS A 333 3.88 -5.40 -12.63
N LEU A 334 3.30 -4.80 -11.60
CA LEU A 334 2.93 -3.38 -11.57
C LEU A 334 4.15 -2.56 -11.14
N LEU A 335 4.78 -1.93 -12.12
CA LEU A 335 6.03 -1.19 -11.94
C LEU A 335 5.85 -0.03 -10.93
N GLU A 336 6.81 0.13 -10.02
CA GLU A 336 6.83 1.24 -9.04
C GLU A 336 6.85 2.61 -9.73
N ALA A 337 7.45 2.71 -10.93
CA ALA A 337 7.42 3.92 -11.75
C ALA A 337 5.99 4.37 -12.10
N GLY A 338 5.04 3.44 -12.23
CA GLY A 338 3.61 3.73 -12.37
C GLY A 338 2.87 3.83 -11.02
N GLY A 339 3.62 4.01 -9.93
CA GLY A 339 3.18 3.97 -8.54
C GLY A 339 2.72 2.59 -8.06
N GLY A 340 2.77 1.53 -8.88
CA GLY A 340 2.04 0.27 -8.62
C GLY A 340 0.58 0.31 -9.12
N ALA A 341 0.27 1.11 -10.14
CA ALA A 341 -1.06 1.13 -10.78
C ALA A 341 -1.05 1.43 -12.29
N ALA A 342 -0.22 2.36 -12.76
CA ALA A 342 -0.37 2.91 -14.11
C ALA A 342 0.33 2.09 -15.21
N PHE A 343 1.32 1.27 -14.85
CA PHE A 343 2.12 0.50 -15.79
C PHE A 343 2.23 -0.95 -15.33
N LEU A 344 1.82 -1.88 -16.19
CA LEU A 344 1.83 -3.31 -15.95
C LEU A 344 2.66 -4.01 -17.02
N ALA A 345 3.54 -4.91 -16.60
CA ALA A 345 4.21 -5.87 -17.46
C ALA A 345 3.66 -7.28 -17.21
N ILE A 346 3.44 -8.06 -18.26
CA ILE A 346 2.91 -9.43 -18.21
C ILE A 346 3.87 -10.34 -18.99
N SER A 347 4.43 -11.36 -18.34
CA SER A 347 5.25 -12.39 -18.97
C SER A 347 4.38 -13.61 -19.26
N LEU A 348 4.35 -14.06 -20.53
CA LEU A 348 3.57 -15.23 -20.92
C LEU A 348 4.24 -16.06 -22.00
N ARG A 349 3.84 -17.34 -22.09
CA ARG A 349 4.22 -18.20 -23.21
C ARG A 349 3.27 -17.95 -24.39
N ARG A 350 3.79 -17.42 -25.50
CA ARG A 350 2.99 -17.12 -26.70
C ARG A 350 2.66 -18.41 -27.46
N GLU A 351 1.48 -18.96 -27.21
CA GLU A 351 0.96 -20.13 -27.93
C GLU A 351 0.03 -19.76 -29.10
N HIS A 352 -0.43 -18.50 -29.16
CA HIS A 352 -1.35 -18.02 -30.21
C HIS A 352 -1.19 -16.51 -30.46
N PRO A 353 -1.31 -16.02 -31.72
CA PRO A 353 -1.12 -14.59 -32.03
C PRO A 353 -2.05 -13.61 -31.29
N ALA A 354 -3.28 -14.03 -30.97
CA ALA A 354 -4.24 -13.20 -30.23
C ALA A 354 -4.07 -13.24 -28.69
N LEU A 355 -3.18 -14.08 -28.17
CA LEU A 355 -3.03 -14.29 -26.73
C LEU A 355 -2.54 -13.03 -25.98
N PRO A 356 -1.56 -12.26 -26.48
CA PRO A 356 -1.14 -11.02 -25.83
C PRO A 356 -2.30 -10.03 -25.64
N GLN A 357 -3.10 -9.82 -26.70
CA GLN A 357 -4.25 -8.94 -26.63
C GLN A 357 -5.32 -9.46 -25.65
N ARG A 358 -5.57 -10.78 -25.61
CA ARG A 358 -6.46 -11.40 -24.62
C ARG A 358 -5.99 -11.15 -23.18
N ALA A 359 -4.69 -11.24 -22.91
CA ALA A 359 -4.13 -10.97 -21.59
C ALA A 359 -4.30 -9.49 -21.18
N MET A 360 -4.14 -8.56 -22.12
CA MET A 360 -4.39 -7.13 -21.88
C MET A 360 -5.85 -6.87 -21.48
N TRP A 361 -6.80 -7.41 -22.24
CA TRP A 361 -8.23 -7.27 -21.94
C TRP A 361 -8.62 -7.90 -20.60
N ALA A 362 -8.07 -9.07 -20.29
CA ALA A 362 -8.28 -9.71 -19.00
C ALA A 362 -7.78 -8.85 -17.84
N ALA A 363 -6.60 -8.23 -17.97
CA ALA A 363 -6.06 -7.34 -16.94
C ALA A 363 -6.94 -6.08 -16.75
N TRP A 364 -7.47 -5.49 -17.83
CA TRP A 364 -8.36 -4.33 -17.74
C TRP A 364 -9.78 -4.68 -17.27
N ALA A 365 -10.25 -5.91 -17.53
CA ALA A 365 -11.53 -6.39 -17.03
C ALA A 365 -11.49 -6.68 -15.52
N PHE A 366 -10.33 -7.09 -15.00
CA PHE A 366 -10.13 -7.32 -13.57
C PHE A 366 -10.37 -6.04 -12.73
N ASP A 367 -9.86 -4.90 -13.20
CA ASP A 367 -10.15 -3.59 -12.63
C ASP A 367 -10.06 -2.51 -13.73
N PRO A 368 -11.16 -1.83 -14.07
CA PRO A 368 -11.15 -0.78 -15.10
C PRO A 368 -10.17 0.37 -14.82
N SER A 369 -9.82 0.61 -13.56
CA SER A 369 -8.84 1.62 -13.14
C SER A 369 -7.39 1.12 -13.19
N PHE A 370 -7.14 -0.15 -13.55
CA PHE A 370 -5.78 -0.67 -13.71
C PHE A 370 -5.14 -0.18 -15.01
N SER A 371 -3.85 0.14 -14.89
CA SER A 371 -2.85 0.16 -15.94
C SER A 371 -3.25 0.91 -17.21
N LYS A 372 -2.79 2.16 -17.27
CA LYS A 372 -2.78 2.96 -18.50
C LYS A 372 -1.88 2.31 -19.56
N TRP A 373 -0.80 1.68 -19.14
CA TRP A 373 0.13 0.94 -19.98
C TRP A 373 0.14 -0.53 -19.60
N VAL A 374 -0.04 -1.42 -20.57
CA VAL A 374 0.14 -2.87 -20.41
C VAL A 374 1.12 -3.36 -21.46
N VAL A 375 2.26 -3.91 -21.03
CA VAL A 375 3.26 -4.50 -21.91
C VAL A 375 3.26 -6.01 -21.72
N VAL A 376 3.06 -6.76 -22.80
CA VAL A 376 3.10 -8.22 -22.77
C VAL A 376 4.41 -8.68 -23.40
N VAL A 377 5.20 -9.46 -22.68
CA VAL A 377 6.53 -9.95 -23.08
C VAL A 377 6.57 -11.49 -23.05
N ASP A 378 7.58 -12.05 -23.71
CA ASP A 378 7.80 -13.50 -23.73
C ASP A 378 8.17 -14.06 -22.34
N GLU A 379 8.00 -15.36 -22.13
CA GLU A 379 8.21 -16.04 -20.83
C GLU A 379 9.66 -16.04 -20.33
N ASP A 380 10.62 -15.67 -21.19
CA ASP A 380 12.04 -15.54 -20.89
C ASP A 380 12.46 -14.09 -20.54
N ILE A 381 11.51 -13.15 -20.51
CA ILE A 381 11.72 -11.77 -20.08
C ILE A 381 11.27 -11.61 -18.63
N ASP A 382 12.18 -11.17 -17.77
CA ASP A 382 11.85 -10.80 -16.40
C ASP A 382 11.12 -9.46 -16.37
N VAL A 383 9.85 -9.48 -15.94
CA VAL A 383 8.98 -8.30 -15.84
C VAL A 383 9.32 -7.37 -14.67
N ARG A 384 10.19 -7.81 -13.75
CA ARG A 384 10.74 -6.98 -12.66
C ARG A 384 12.02 -6.24 -13.06
N ASP A 385 12.62 -6.62 -14.19
CA ASP A 385 13.77 -5.93 -14.77
C ASP A 385 13.31 -4.95 -15.86
N TYR A 386 13.39 -3.66 -15.53
CA TYR A 386 13.06 -2.57 -16.46
C TYR A 386 13.88 -2.64 -17.75
N PHE A 387 15.15 -3.06 -17.66
CA PHE A 387 16.01 -3.15 -18.83
C PHE A 387 15.48 -4.19 -19.80
N GLN A 388 15.12 -5.39 -19.32
CA GLN A 388 14.62 -6.47 -20.17
C GLN A 388 13.26 -6.12 -20.80
N VAL A 389 12.35 -5.49 -20.05
CA VAL A 389 11.05 -5.05 -20.59
C VAL A 389 11.24 -4.01 -21.69
N LEU A 390 12.09 -3.00 -21.47
CA LEU A 390 12.37 -1.97 -22.46
C LEU A 390 13.13 -2.54 -23.67
N TRP A 391 14.06 -3.48 -23.46
CA TRP A 391 14.76 -4.20 -24.52
C TRP A 391 13.77 -4.97 -25.41
N ALA A 392 12.84 -5.73 -24.80
CA ALA A 392 11.78 -6.42 -25.54
C ALA A 392 10.91 -5.43 -26.32
N MET A 393 10.51 -4.31 -25.71
CA MET A 393 9.79 -3.24 -26.42
C MET A 393 10.57 -2.67 -27.61
N SER A 394 11.89 -2.54 -27.51
CA SER A 394 12.73 -1.94 -28.55
C SER A 394 12.82 -2.81 -29.82
N TRP A 395 12.84 -4.14 -29.64
CA TRP A 395 13.18 -5.05 -30.73
C TRP A 395 12.03 -5.99 -31.15
N HIS A 396 11.05 -6.21 -30.29
CA HIS A 396 9.92 -7.10 -30.58
C HIS A 396 8.69 -6.35 -31.12
N VAL A 397 8.64 -5.03 -30.99
CA VAL A 397 7.46 -4.22 -31.32
C VAL A 397 7.61 -3.56 -32.68
N GLN A 398 6.60 -3.70 -33.52
CA GLN A 398 6.35 -2.85 -34.68
C GLN A 398 5.19 -1.91 -34.33
N PRO A 399 5.44 -0.62 -34.04
CA PRO A 399 4.44 0.26 -33.41
C PRO A 399 3.08 0.34 -34.12
N GLU A 400 3.07 0.31 -35.46
CA GLU A 400 1.84 0.32 -36.26
C GLU A 400 0.91 -0.87 -35.95
N ARG A 401 1.49 -2.05 -35.76
CA ARG A 401 0.75 -3.32 -35.63
C ARG A 401 0.56 -3.75 -34.17
N ASP A 402 1.56 -3.48 -33.34
CA ASP A 402 1.71 -4.10 -32.03
C ASP A 402 1.30 -3.16 -30.86
N LEU A 403 0.84 -1.94 -31.17
CA LEU A 403 0.23 -1.00 -30.21
C LEU A 403 -1.29 -0.98 -30.34
N TYR A 404 -1.97 -1.25 -29.22
CA TYR A 404 -3.43 -1.23 -29.12
C TYR A 404 -3.87 -0.03 -28.27
N VAL A 405 -4.36 1.02 -28.93
CA VAL A 405 -4.86 2.23 -28.25
C VAL A 405 -6.36 2.13 -28.05
N ASN A 406 -6.78 2.06 -26.79
CA ASN A 406 -8.18 2.06 -26.39
C ASN A 406 -8.56 3.43 -25.82
N ARG A 407 -9.49 4.12 -26.49
CA ARG A 407 -9.95 5.47 -26.10
C ARG A 407 -11.26 5.37 -25.31
N GLY A 408 -11.54 6.37 -24.48
CA GLY A 408 -12.81 6.45 -23.74
C GLY A 408 -12.90 5.42 -22.61
N THR A 409 -11.78 5.04 -22.01
CA THR A 409 -11.71 4.05 -20.94
C THR A 409 -11.70 4.72 -19.56
N ALA A 410 -11.97 3.96 -18.50
CA ALA A 410 -11.74 4.44 -17.14
C ALA A 410 -10.26 4.81 -16.90
N GLY A 411 -10.01 5.99 -16.34
CA GLY A 411 -8.68 6.47 -15.99
C GLY A 411 -8.12 5.80 -14.74
N VAL A 412 -6.79 5.77 -14.63
CA VAL A 412 -6.12 5.47 -13.36
C VAL A 412 -6.47 6.62 -12.40
N ALA A 413 -6.90 6.30 -11.18
CA ALA A 413 -7.27 7.33 -10.21
C ALA A 413 -6.10 8.29 -9.96
N LEU A 414 -6.38 9.59 -9.89
CA LEU A 414 -5.38 10.65 -9.67
C LEU A 414 -4.34 10.81 -10.80
N ASP A 415 -4.57 10.26 -12.01
CA ASP A 415 -3.72 10.52 -13.17
C ASP A 415 -3.84 12.01 -13.57
N PRO A 416 -2.80 12.84 -13.39
CA PRO A 416 -2.89 14.26 -13.70
C PRO A 416 -2.97 14.54 -15.20
N SER A 417 -2.66 13.57 -16.07
CA SER A 417 -2.69 13.80 -17.52
C SER A 417 -4.11 13.80 -18.11
N VAL A 418 -5.15 13.50 -17.33
CA VAL A 418 -6.54 13.40 -17.84
C VAL A 418 -7.26 14.74 -17.81
N ALA A 419 -6.71 15.73 -17.12
CA ALA A 419 -7.40 16.99 -16.94
C ALA A 419 -7.12 17.95 -18.10
N GLU A 420 -8.17 18.69 -18.48
CA GLU A 420 -8.11 19.77 -19.46
C GLU A 420 -7.19 20.91 -18.97
N GLU A 421 -6.58 21.63 -19.90
CA GLU A 421 -5.51 22.63 -19.66
C GLU A 421 -5.91 23.72 -18.63
N ASP A 422 -7.19 24.11 -18.60
CA ASP A 422 -7.72 25.20 -17.76
C ASP A 422 -8.41 24.72 -16.46
N VAL A 423 -8.31 23.43 -16.10
CA VAL A 423 -9.05 22.85 -14.96
C VAL A 423 -8.16 22.68 -13.73
N ASN A 424 -8.67 23.09 -12.57
CA ASN A 424 -8.03 22.84 -11.28
C ASN A 424 -7.91 21.33 -11.01
N GLN A 425 -6.68 20.83 -11.00
CA GLN A 425 -6.33 19.42 -10.78
C GLN A 425 -6.68 18.88 -9.39
N LEU A 426 -6.94 19.79 -8.44
CA LEU A 426 -7.34 19.44 -7.08
C LEU A 426 -8.85 19.18 -6.96
N GLU A 427 -9.64 19.46 -8.01
CA GLU A 427 -11.07 19.16 -8.05
C GLU A 427 -11.35 17.71 -8.43
N ARG A 428 -12.35 17.10 -7.79
CA ARG A 428 -12.80 15.73 -8.09
C ARG A 428 -13.62 15.70 -9.39
N LYS A 429 -13.09 15.10 -10.47
CA LYS A 429 -13.86 14.83 -11.69
C LYS A 429 -13.58 13.43 -12.22
N THR A 430 -14.63 12.71 -12.60
CA THR A 430 -14.51 11.47 -13.37
C THR A 430 -14.26 11.85 -14.82
N VAL A 431 -13.02 11.75 -15.28
CA VAL A 431 -12.66 12.03 -16.68
C VAL A 431 -12.35 10.72 -17.38
N LEU A 432 -12.84 10.57 -18.61
CA LEU A 432 -12.45 9.46 -19.47
C LEU A 432 -10.96 9.57 -19.80
N SER A 433 -10.30 8.44 -19.97
CA SER A 433 -8.89 8.34 -20.30
C SER A 433 -8.69 7.45 -21.52
N SER A 434 -7.44 7.07 -21.77
CA SER A 434 -7.07 6.05 -22.74
C SER A 434 -6.10 5.05 -22.12
N LYS A 435 -6.06 3.85 -22.69
CA LYS A 435 -5.15 2.78 -22.31
C LYS A 435 -4.38 2.31 -23.55
N VAL A 436 -3.12 1.94 -23.36
CA VAL A 436 -2.26 1.38 -24.39
C VAL A 436 -1.83 -0.02 -23.99
N GLY A 437 -2.11 -0.98 -24.87
CA GLY A 437 -1.54 -2.32 -24.83
C GLY A 437 -0.37 -2.43 -25.80
N VAL A 438 0.73 -3.04 -25.40
CA VAL A 438 1.93 -3.28 -26.21
C VAL A 438 2.18 -4.77 -26.29
N ASP A 439 2.03 -5.37 -27.47
CA ASP A 439 2.51 -6.73 -27.70
C ASP A 439 4.03 -6.68 -27.97
N ALA A 440 4.84 -6.93 -26.95
CA ALA A 440 6.29 -7.04 -27.02
C ALA A 440 6.78 -8.50 -26.99
N THR A 441 5.93 -9.47 -27.39
CA THR A 441 6.34 -10.87 -27.59
C THR A 441 6.90 -11.06 -29.01
N ARG A 442 7.72 -12.09 -29.24
CA ARG A 442 8.25 -12.40 -30.58
C ARG A 442 7.15 -12.93 -31.50
N LYS A 443 7.08 -12.43 -32.74
CA LYS A 443 6.02 -12.78 -33.71
C LYS A 443 6.40 -13.95 -34.61
N HIS A 444 7.69 -14.28 -34.68
CA HIS A 444 8.29 -15.33 -35.49
C HIS A 444 9.65 -15.69 -34.90
N THR A 445 10.37 -16.63 -35.50
CA THR A 445 11.73 -16.99 -35.10
C THR A 445 12.68 -15.82 -35.35
N PHE A 446 13.23 -15.27 -34.28
CA PHE A 446 14.25 -14.22 -34.35
C PHE A 446 15.65 -14.84 -34.54
N PRO A 447 16.65 -14.06 -34.99
CA PRO A 447 18.05 -14.47 -34.88
C PRO A 447 18.42 -14.88 -33.45
N ALA A 448 19.44 -15.73 -33.32
CA ALA A 448 19.95 -16.13 -32.01
C ALA A 448 20.37 -14.89 -31.20
N ARG A 449 20.13 -14.93 -29.88
CA ARG A 449 20.61 -13.87 -28.97
C ARG A 449 22.13 -13.86 -28.97
N SER A 450 22.72 -12.67 -29.04
CA SER A 450 24.18 -12.47 -28.96
C SER A 450 24.65 -12.52 -27.51
N VAL A 451 24.47 -13.68 -26.86
CA VAL A 451 24.91 -13.95 -25.48
C VAL A 451 25.76 -15.22 -25.46
N PRO A 452 26.73 -15.33 -24.54
CA PRO A 452 27.44 -16.60 -24.32
C PRO A 452 26.46 -17.74 -23.98
N PRO A 453 26.81 -19.01 -24.26
CA PRO A 453 26.04 -20.16 -23.81
C PRO A 453 25.84 -20.14 -22.28
N GLN A 454 24.67 -20.59 -21.82
CA GLN A 454 24.37 -20.60 -20.38
C GLN A 454 25.37 -21.42 -19.56
N GLU A 455 25.84 -22.55 -20.10
CA GLU A 455 26.84 -23.40 -19.44
C GLU A 455 28.17 -22.67 -19.16
N ASP A 456 28.57 -21.73 -20.01
CA ASP A 456 29.78 -20.93 -19.78
C ASP A 456 29.53 -19.84 -18.73
N LEU A 457 28.33 -19.25 -18.71
CA LEU A 457 27.93 -18.29 -17.67
C LEU A 457 27.85 -18.96 -16.30
N ASP A 458 27.26 -20.15 -16.21
CA ASP A 458 27.15 -20.91 -14.95
C ASP A 458 28.55 -21.29 -14.40
N ARG A 459 29.50 -21.59 -15.29
CA ARG A 459 30.90 -21.84 -14.91
C ARG A 459 31.58 -20.58 -14.36
N VAL A 460 31.33 -19.42 -14.97
CA VAL A 460 31.82 -18.13 -14.47
C VAL A 460 31.22 -17.83 -13.10
N ASP A 461 29.90 -18.03 -12.92
CA ASP A 461 29.23 -17.80 -11.63
C ASP A 461 29.77 -18.71 -10.52
N ALA A 462 30.04 -19.98 -10.83
CA ALA A 462 30.66 -20.93 -9.89
C ALA A 462 32.09 -20.52 -9.48
N GLN A 463 32.77 -19.73 -10.31
CA GLN A 463 34.13 -19.23 -10.10
C GLN A 463 34.14 -17.72 -9.82
N TRP A 464 33.00 -17.11 -9.48
CA TRP A 464 32.86 -15.65 -9.43
C TRP A 464 33.92 -15.00 -8.51
N ALA A 465 34.19 -15.63 -7.37
CA ALA A 465 35.19 -15.18 -6.41
C ALA A 465 36.63 -15.16 -6.95
N ASP A 466 36.97 -16.09 -7.86
CA ASP A 466 38.32 -16.18 -8.45
C ASP A 466 38.64 -14.99 -9.36
N TYR A 467 37.61 -14.29 -9.87
CA TYR A 467 37.79 -13.08 -10.68
C TYR A 467 38.00 -11.80 -9.85
N GLY A 468 37.82 -11.84 -8.53
CA GLY A 468 38.06 -10.70 -7.64
C GLY A 468 37.10 -9.51 -7.82
N LEU A 469 35.85 -9.79 -8.22
CA LEU A 469 34.79 -8.79 -8.42
C LEU A 469 33.74 -8.91 -7.30
N GLU A 470 33.45 -7.81 -6.59
CA GLU A 470 32.43 -7.73 -5.51
C GLU A 470 31.17 -6.97 -5.93
#